data_AF-A0A928VB37-F1
#
_entry.id   AF-A0A928VB37-F1
#
_cell.length_a   1.000
_cell.length_b   1.000
_cell.length_c   1.000
_cell.angle_alpha   90.00
_cell.angle_beta   90.00
_cell.angle_gamma   90.00
#
_symmetry.space_group_name_H-M   'P 1'
#
loop_
_entity.id
_entity.type
_entity.pdbx_description
1 polymer ?
#
loop_
_entity_poly.entity_id
_entity_poly.type
_entity_poly.pdbx_seq_one_letter_code
_entity_poly.pdbx_strand_id
1 'polypeptide(L)'
;FQAIRAQIVELVSSSVLEYENSRNPDPVKQEAMSQYLQMAASRLDVDEAIAQRSKQLEHNGLKAIDALHVACAEAASSDYFITCDKRLINRCANLAMKVMNPVDFVLEISSNDSSQK
;
A
#
# COMPACT_ATOMS: atom_id res chain seq x y z
N PHE A 1 -4.72 12.55 1.11
CA PHE A 1 -3.85 13.29 2.08
C PHE A 1 -4.61 13.98 3.20
N GLN A 2 -5.78 14.59 2.95
CA GLN A 2 -6.54 15.23 4.04
C GLN A 2 -6.86 14.25 5.18
N ALA A 3 -7.31 13.03 4.86
CA ALA A 3 -7.56 11.98 5.86
C ALA A 3 -6.30 11.60 6.69
N ILE A 4 -5.13 11.53 6.05
CA ILE A 4 -3.85 11.29 6.74
C ILE A 4 -3.53 12.45 7.68
N ARG A 5 -3.65 13.70 7.20
CA ARG A 5 -3.38 14.90 8.01
C ARG A 5 -4.39 15.09 9.15
N ALA A 6 -5.62 14.65 8.95
CA ALA A 6 -6.67 14.62 9.97
C ALA A 6 -6.55 13.41 10.92
N GLN A 7 -5.52 12.56 10.74
CA GLN A 7 -5.29 11.33 11.52
C GLN A 7 -6.47 10.35 11.52
N ILE A 8 -7.29 10.39 10.46
CA ILE A 8 -8.37 9.42 10.24
C ILE A 8 -7.78 8.09 9.75
N VAL A 9 -6.66 8.16 9.03
CA VAL A 9 -5.93 7.00 8.51
C VAL A 9 -4.44 7.21 8.69
N GLU A 10 -3.72 6.13 8.93
CA GLU A 10 -2.26 6.12 8.95
C GLU A 10 -1.72 5.61 7.61
N LEU A 11 -0.73 6.32 7.08
CA LEU A 11 -0.03 5.88 5.88
C LEU A 11 1.16 5.01 6.27
N VAL A 12 1.31 3.86 5.60
CA VAL A 12 2.50 3.02 5.70
C VAL A 12 3.32 3.18 4.41
N SER A 13 4.64 3.30 4.54
CA SER A 13 5.58 3.28 3.42
C SER A 13 6.52 2.07 3.47
N SER A 14 7.20 1.79 2.36
CA SER A 14 8.19 0.73 2.28
C SER A 14 9.41 1.16 1.45
N SER A 15 10.54 0.49 1.69
CA SER A 15 11.74 0.59 0.84
C SER A 15 11.48 0.25 -0.63
N VAL A 16 10.44 -0.54 -0.94
CA VAL A 16 10.03 -0.85 -2.32
C VAL A 16 9.46 0.39 -3.01
N LEU A 17 8.61 1.16 -2.33
CA LEU A 17 8.08 2.43 -2.85
C LEU A 17 9.20 3.45 -3.08
N GLU A 18 10.19 3.49 -2.20
CA GLU A 18 11.36 4.36 -2.36
C GLU A 18 12.23 3.93 -3.55
N TYR A 19 12.43 2.62 -3.72
CA TYR A 19 13.13 2.07 -4.86
C TYR A 19 12.44 2.44 -6.18
N GLU A 20 11.12 2.21 -6.30
CA GLU A 20 10.36 2.61 -7.49
C GLU A 20 10.42 4.12 -7.74
N ASN A 21 10.31 4.92 -6.68
CA ASN A 21 10.39 6.37 -6.80
C ASN A 21 11.78 6.81 -7.28
N SER A 22 12.86 6.22 -6.77
CA SER A 22 14.25 6.52 -7.21
C SER A 22 14.48 6.24 -8.70
N ARG A 23 13.64 5.38 -9.31
CA ARG A 23 13.69 5.01 -10.72
C ARG A 23 12.81 5.88 -11.61
N ASN A 24 12.00 6.77 -11.03
CA ASN A 24 11.14 7.68 -11.80
C ASN A 24 12.00 8.73 -12.53
N PRO A 25 11.93 8.84 -13.87
CA PRO A 25 12.79 9.76 -14.62
C PRO A 25 12.43 11.24 -14.43
N ASP A 26 11.27 11.53 -13.83
CA ASP A 26 10.75 12.88 -13.63
C ASP A 26 11.07 13.37 -12.21
N PRO A 27 12.04 14.29 -12.04
CA PRO A 27 12.49 14.74 -10.72
C PRO A 27 11.41 15.47 -9.93
N VAL A 28 10.46 16.13 -10.61
CA VAL A 28 9.34 16.81 -9.94
C VAL A 28 8.40 15.78 -9.32
N LYS A 29 8.12 14.69 -10.04
CA LYS A 29 7.33 13.58 -9.49
C LYS A 29 8.08 12.85 -8.39
N GLN A 30 9.40 12.68 -8.51
CA GLN A 30 10.23 12.08 -7.47
C GLN A 30 10.15 12.85 -6.16
N GLU A 31 10.31 14.17 -6.23
CA GLU A 31 10.26 15.04 -5.06
C GLU A 31 8.86 15.01 -4.42
N ALA A 32 7.81 15.15 -5.23
CA ALA A 32 6.43 15.08 -4.74
C ALA A 32 6.12 13.75 -4.05
N MET A 33 6.53 12.62 -4.63
CA MET A 33 6.32 11.31 -4.03
C MET A 33 7.14 11.14 -2.74
N SER A 34 8.37 11.65 -2.70
CA SER A 34 9.20 11.62 -1.49
C SER A 34 8.55 12.37 -0.33
N GLN A 35 7.93 13.53 -0.61
CA GLN A 35 7.15 14.27 0.39
C GLN A 35 5.96 13.44 0.91
N TYR A 36 5.29 12.67 0.05
CA TYR A 36 4.21 11.78 0.49
C TYR A 36 4.71 10.62 1.35
N LEU A 37 5.83 10.00 0.98
CA LEU A 37 6.42 8.90 1.77
C LEU A 37 6.87 9.39 3.16
N GLN A 38 7.35 10.63 3.28
CA GLN A 38 7.70 11.25 4.56
C GLN A 38 6.49 11.50 5.49
N MET A 39 5.26 11.48 4.96
CA MET A 39 4.04 11.57 5.77
C MET A 39 3.62 10.23 6.38
N ALA A 40 4.31 9.13 6.06
CA ALA A 40 3.99 7.81 6.59
C ALA A 40 4.25 7.73 8.09
N ALA A 41 3.32 7.12 8.83
CA ALA A 41 3.46 6.85 10.26
C ALA A 41 4.50 5.77 10.52
N SER A 42 4.67 4.85 9.57
CA SER A 42 5.69 3.79 9.62
C SER A 42 6.32 3.54 8.25
N ARG A 43 7.57 3.10 8.27
CA ARG A 43 8.35 2.74 7.08
C ARG A 43 8.93 1.34 7.28
N LEU A 44 8.70 0.46 6.31
CA LEU A 44 9.20 -0.92 6.32
C LEU A 44 10.37 -1.12 5.36
N ASP A 45 11.45 -1.70 5.87
CA ASP A 45 12.49 -2.30 5.03
C ASP A 45 12.12 -3.74 4.68
N VAL A 46 12.46 -4.16 3.46
CA VAL A 46 12.28 -5.56 3.06
C VAL A 46 13.30 -6.41 3.80
N ASP A 47 12.83 -7.18 4.77
CA ASP A 47 13.61 -8.20 5.46
C ASP A 47 13.43 -9.58 4.81
N GLU A 48 14.05 -10.60 5.41
CA GLU A 48 13.95 -11.97 4.90
C GLU A 48 12.53 -12.53 4.97
N ALA A 49 11.75 -12.19 6.01
CA ALA A 49 10.38 -12.67 6.16
C ALA A 49 9.46 -12.08 5.07
N ILE A 50 9.58 -10.78 4.80
CA ILE A 50 8.87 -10.10 3.72
C ILE A 50 9.28 -10.68 2.36
N ALA A 51 10.58 -10.91 2.14
CA ALA A 51 11.07 -11.51 0.90
C ALA A 51 10.54 -12.94 0.68
N GLN A 52 10.49 -13.76 1.74
CA GLN A 52 9.92 -15.11 1.69
C GLN A 52 8.41 -15.05 1.41
N ARG A 53 7.68 -14.16 2.07
CA ARG A 53 6.24 -13.98 1.84
C ARG A 53 5.95 -13.52 0.42
N SER A 54 6.74 -12.58 -0.11
CA SER A 54 6.63 -12.16 -1.51
C SER A 54 6.79 -13.33 -2.48
N LYS A 55 7.78 -14.21 -2.29
CA LYS A 55 7.94 -15.41 -3.13
C LYS A 55 6.74 -16.36 -3.09
N GLN A 56 6.06 -16.48 -1.95
CA GLN A 56 4.83 -17.27 -1.85
C GLN A 56 3.69 -16.63 -2.67
N LEU A 57 3.56 -15.31 -2.59
CA LEU A 57 2.58 -14.54 -3.36
C LEU A 57 2.86 -14.61 -4.87
N GLU A 58 4.13 -14.60 -5.28
CA GLU A 58 4.55 -14.82 -6.67
C GLU A 58 4.13 -16.20 -7.17
N HIS A 59 4.31 -17.25 -6.37
CA HIS A 59 3.87 -18.60 -6.71
C HIS A 59 2.34 -18.66 -6.92
N ASN A 60 1.59 -17.83 -6.21
CA ASN A 60 0.14 -17.67 -6.37
C ASN A 60 -0.25 -16.73 -7.53
N GLY A 61 0.72 -16.32 -8.35
CA GLY A 61 0.51 -15.63 -9.62
C GLY A 61 0.67 -14.12 -9.57
N LEU A 62 1.08 -13.51 -8.45
CA LEU A 62 1.47 -12.09 -8.42
C LEU A 62 2.81 -11.89 -9.13
N LYS A 63 3.04 -10.68 -9.66
CA LYS A 63 4.38 -10.33 -10.18
C LYS A 63 5.28 -9.98 -9.01
N ALA A 64 6.60 -10.14 -9.18
CA ALA A 64 7.58 -9.95 -8.09
C ALA A 64 7.47 -8.63 -7.32
N ILE A 65 7.35 -7.49 -8.02
CA ILE A 65 7.20 -6.18 -7.35
C ILE A 65 5.82 -6.05 -6.67
N ASP A 66 4.74 -6.48 -7.33
CA ASP A 66 3.40 -6.44 -6.73
C ASP A 66 3.34 -7.31 -5.46
N ALA A 67 3.98 -8.48 -5.51
CA ALA A 67 4.08 -9.41 -4.38
C ALA A 67 4.88 -8.81 -3.22
N LEU A 68 5.96 -8.07 -3.50
CA LEU A 68 6.74 -7.35 -2.49
C LEU A 68 5.91 -6.26 -1.82
N HIS A 69 5.17 -5.47 -2.58
CA HIS A 69 4.29 -4.44 -2.03
C HIS A 69 3.21 -5.02 -1.13
N VAL A 70 2.55 -6.10 -1.57
CA VAL A 70 1.53 -6.79 -0.77
C VAL A 70 2.15 -7.39 0.49
N ALA A 71 3.30 -8.05 0.40
CA ALA A 71 4.00 -8.62 1.56
C ALA A 71 4.41 -7.54 2.58
N CYS A 72 4.86 -6.36 2.12
CA CYS A 72 5.14 -5.23 3.01
C CYS A 72 3.88 -4.78 3.75
N ALA A 73 2.76 -4.63 3.04
CA ALA A 73 1.51 -4.19 3.67
C ALA A 73 0.94 -5.23 4.64
N GLU A 74 1.06 -6.52 4.34
CA GLU A 74 0.73 -7.60 5.29
C GLU A 74 1.64 -7.55 6.54
N ALA A 75 2.96 -7.37 6.36
CA ALA A 75 3.90 -7.26 7.48
C ALA A 75 3.65 -6.02 8.34
N ALA A 76 3.16 -4.93 7.74
CA ALA A 76 2.71 -3.74 8.43
C ALA A 76 1.41 -3.95 9.24
N SER A 77 0.74 -5.10 9.08
CA SER A 77 -0.63 -5.31 9.55
C SER A 77 -1.59 -4.25 9.04
N SER A 78 -1.42 -3.79 7.80
CA SER A 78 -2.30 -2.79 7.20
C SER A 78 -3.71 -3.35 7.00
N ASP A 79 -4.73 -2.55 7.32
CA ASP A 79 -6.13 -2.90 7.05
C ASP A 79 -6.45 -2.86 5.55
N TYR A 80 -5.79 -1.95 4.83
CA TYR A 80 -6.06 -1.64 3.43
C TYR A 80 -4.78 -1.61 2.57
N PHE A 81 -4.84 -2.21 1.38
CA PHE A 81 -3.90 -2.00 0.29
C PHE A 81 -4.60 -1.32 -0.88
N ILE A 82 -4.16 -0.11 -1.21
CA ILE A 82 -4.82 0.73 -2.21
C ILE A 82 -4.06 0.67 -3.54
N THR A 83 -4.74 0.26 -4.61
CA THR A 83 -4.15 0.19 -5.96
C THR A 83 -5.17 0.46 -7.05
N CYS A 84 -4.73 0.98 -8.19
CA CYS A 84 -5.57 1.13 -9.38
C CYS A 84 -5.58 -0.11 -10.29
N ASP A 85 -4.72 -1.11 -10.03
CA ASP A 85 -4.66 -2.33 -10.85
C ASP A 85 -5.77 -3.32 -10.47
N LYS A 86 -6.81 -3.37 -11.30
CA LYS A 86 -7.93 -4.33 -11.14
C LYS A 86 -7.48 -5.80 -11.13
N ARG A 87 -6.41 -6.16 -11.86
CA ARG A 87 -5.90 -7.53 -11.86
C ARG A 87 -5.28 -7.88 -10.51
N LEU A 88 -4.56 -6.94 -9.90
CA LEU A 88 -3.98 -7.12 -8.57
C LEU A 88 -5.06 -7.21 -7.50
N ILE A 89 -6.07 -6.32 -7.54
CA ILE A 89 -7.24 -6.37 -6.65
C ILE A 89 -7.89 -7.76 -6.69
N ASN A 90 -8.22 -8.25 -7.88
CA ASN A 90 -8.89 -9.54 -8.03
C ASN A 90 -8.03 -10.72 -7.56
N ARG A 91 -6.70 -10.66 -7.73
CA ARG A 91 -5.78 -11.71 -7.26
C ARG A 91 -5.61 -11.71 -5.75
N CYS A 92 -5.80 -10.57 -5.10
CA CYS A 92 -5.68 -10.42 -3.65
C CYS A 92 -7.00 -10.56 -2.90
N ALA A 93 -8.09 -10.94 -3.58
CA ALA A 93 -9.43 -11.01 -2.98
C ALA A 93 -9.56 -11.97 -1.79
N ASN A 94 -8.65 -12.96 -1.68
CA ASN A 94 -8.63 -13.93 -0.59
C ASN A 94 -7.62 -13.59 0.52
N LEU A 95 -6.96 -12.43 0.46
CA LEU A 95 -6.09 -11.98 1.54
C LEU A 95 -6.93 -11.45 2.70
N ALA A 96 -6.38 -11.50 3.91
CA ALA A 96 -7.04 -10.95 5.10
C ALA A 96 -7.15 -9.42 5.04
N MET A 97 -6.11 -8.76 4.50
CA MET A 97 -6.09 -7.33 4.23
C MET A 97 -7.00 -6.98 3.04
N LYS A 98 -7.79 -5.90 3.15
CA LYS A 98 -8.66 -5.46 2.07
C LYS A 98 -7.84 -4.80 0.96
N VAL A 99 -7.98 -5.31 -0.25
CA VAL A 99 -7.32 -4.73 -1.43
C VAL A 99 -8.37 -4.06 -2.31
N MET A 100 -8.25 -2.76 -2.54
CA MET A 100 -9.27 -2.00 -3.26
C MET A 100 -8.72 -0.77 -3.99
N ASN A 101 -9.56 -0.16 -4.82
CA ASN A 101 -9.18 1.04 -5.53
C ASN A 101 -9.41 2.31 -4.69
N PRO A 102 -8.72 3.43 -4.99
CA PRO A 102 -8.83 4.65 -4.18
C PRO A 102 -10.25 5.21 -4.04
N VAL A 103 -11.11 5.07 -5.06
CA VAL A 103 -12.48 5.58 -5.03
C VAL A 103 -13.31 4.78 -4.04
N ASP A 104 -13.24 3.45 -4.12
CA ASP A 104 -13.97 2.57 -3.20
C ASP A 104 -13.50 2.78 -1.76
N PHE A 105 -12.19 2.98 -1.55
CA PHE A 105 -11.64 3.28 -0.23
C PHE A 105 -12.23 4.56 0.37
N VAL A 106 -12.28 5.65 -0.41
CA VAL A 106 -12.85 6.93 0.05
C VAL A 106 -14.33 6.76 0.43
N LEU A 107 -15.10 5.99 -0.34
CA LEU A 107 -16.50 5.70 -0.04
C LEU A 107 -16.65 4.88 1.25
N GLU A 108 -15.78 3.89 1.46
CA GLU A 108 -15.81 3.03 2.65
C GLU A 108 -15.52 3.83 3.93
N ILE A 109 -14.45 4.64 3.95
CA ILE A 109 -14.08 5.41 5.14
C ILE A 109 -15.09 6.53 5.45
N SER A 110 -15.75 7.10 4.43
CA SER A 110 -16.80 8.11 4.61
C SER A 110 -18.09 7.51 5.17
N SER A 111 -18.38 6.25 4.82
CA SER A 111 -19.59 5.55 5.29
C SER A 111 -19.42 5.04 6.72
N ASN A 112 -18.21 4.61 7.10
CA ASN A 112 -17.91 4.20 8.48
C ASN A 112 -17.98 5.36 9.49
N ASP A 113 -17.73 6.60 9.05
CA ASP A 113 -17.84 7.80 9.89
C ASP A 113 -19.30 8.11 10.31
N SER A 114 -20.28 7.55 9.58
CA SER A 114 -21.71 7.71 9.86
C SER A 114 -22.26 6.72 10.90
N SER A 115 -21.49 5.69 11.27
CA SER A 115 -21.95 4.59 12.14
C SER A 115 -21.39 4.64 13.57
N GLN A 116 -20.73 5.75 13.95
CA GLN A 116 -20.28 6.01 15.33
C GLN A 116 -20.96 7.22 15.98
N LYS A 117 -22.22 7.50 15.62
CA LYS A 117 -23.08 8.47 16.33
C LYS A 117 -24.22 7.80 17.07
#